data_AF-A0A0C3QGH6-F1
#
_entry.id   AF-A0A0C3QGH6-F1
#
_cell.length_a   1.000
_cell.length_b   1.000
_cell.length_c   1.000
_cell.angle_alpha   90.00
_cell.angle_beta   90.00
_cell.angle_gamma   90.00
#
_symmetry.space_group_name_H-M   'P 1'
#
loop_
_entity.id
_entity.type
_entity.pdbx_description
1 polymer ?
#
loop_
_entity_poly.entity_id
_entity_poly.type
_entity_poly.pdbx_seq_one_letter_code
_entity_poly.pdbx_strand_id
1 'polypeptide(L)'
;KLVIAHVIFGNTYSYTPQRWIEEIKMASAQGIDGFALNFGYDYWQADQMQSAYDAATASGTGFKMFFSLDMSVLRCDDDDTIRSYINKFKNHPAQLKDASGNMWITTFDGGNCKTDAQWNNVLRTNGVGIKFVPGFFNDETYTKMKEYFPSINGDFWWGPAWPKYNNVIDWSEDNYRIERSGLTRPQDVYMSSVAPAFYVHYDGRNRVLRSDDHLYARRWEDLVSHRNVVDALQIVTWNDYGESTYIGPIRQDMPTGTTWVPGFDHTPFLEMTGYYASAFKTGQYPTITSDKVFFWGRPHSKYAVATNDSVGRPVNWDWTDDLLWIVLFSTGSGSLKVTMGSSSSTFSVSAGVNKFTLPLAQASSVTTVLTRNGATVFNFQSDAVTYTSGNPSKYNWNYAAAAGP
;
A
#
# COMPACT_ATOMS: atom_id res chain seq x y z
N LYS A 1 -15.84 -7.08 5.53
CA LYS A 1 -14.87 -6.24 4.78
C LYS A 1 -13.48 -6.65 5.22
N LEU A 2 -12.53 -6.73 4.29
CA LEU A 2 -11.15 -7.16 4.58
C LEU A 2 -10.17 -6.05 4.22
N VAL A 3 -9.17 -5.83 5.08
CA VAL A 3 -8.01 -4.99 4.80
C VAL A 3 -6.80 -5.90 4.69
N ILE A 4 -6.20 -5.97 3.51
CA ILE A 4 -5.05 -6.82 3.23
C ILE A 4 -3.84 -5.94 2.93
N ALA A 5 -2.61 -6.39 3.20
CA ALA A 5 -1.41 -5.80 2.61
C ALA A 5 -0.74 -6.76 1.63
N HIS A 6 -0.28 -6.23 0.51
CA HIS A 6 0.50 -6.97 -0.46
C HIS A 6 1.93 -7.15 0.05
N VAL A 7 2.48 -8.36 -0.03
CA VAL A 7 3.85 -8.65 0.41
C VAL A 7 4.65 -9.16 -0.77
N ILE A 8 5.68 -8.40 -1.17
CA ILE A 8 6.70 -8.86 -2.10
C ILE A 8 7.51 -9.93 -1.39
N PHE A 9 7.26 -11.18 -1.74
CA PHE A 9 7.80 -12.32 -1.01
C PHE A 9 9.30 -12.47 -1.23
N GLY A 10 9.80 -12.01 -2.38
CA GLY A 10 11.23 -11.88 -2.69
C GLY A 10 12.01 -11.05 -1.65
N ASN A 11 11.34 -10.11 -0.97
CA ASN A 11 11.95 -9.24 0.05
C ASN A 11 11.83 -9.83 1.47
N THR A 12 11.84 -11.17 1.59
CA THR A 12 11.67 -11.88 2.87
C THR A 12 12.65 -13.04 3.07
N TYR A 13 13.70 -13.16 2.24
CA TYR A 13 14.64 -14.27 2.26
C TYR A 13 15.33 -14.48 3.62
N SER A 14 15.54 -13.40 4.39
CA SER A 14 16.21 -13.43 5.69
C SER A 14 15.26 -13.44 6.88
N TYR A 15 13.94 -13.40 6.63
CA TYR A 15 12.96 -13.40 7.69
C TYR A 15 13.01 -14.72 8.46
N THR A 16 13.15 -14.62 9.78
CA THR A 16 12.96 -15.75 10.69
C THR A 16 11.47 -15.93 11.02
N PRO A 17 11.05 -17.07 11.60
CA PRO A 17 9.68 -17.23 12.10
C PRO A 17 9.29 -16.13 13.10
N GLN A 18 10.22 -15.74 13.97
CA GLN A 18 10.00 -14.65 14.93
C GLN A 18 9.82 -13.30 14.23
N ARG A 19 10.60 -13.03 13.16
CA ARG A 19 10.42 -11.84 12.34
C ARG A 19 9.02 -11.80 11.73
N TRP A 20 8.53 -12.91 11.16
CA TRP A 20 7.16 -12.97 10.64
C TRP A 20 6.11 -12.66 11.71
N ILE A 21 6.26 -13.21 12.93
CA ILE A 21 5.35 -12.92 14.05
C ILE A 21 5.33 -11.42 14.36
N GLU A 22 6.49 -10.75 14.35
CA GLU A 22 6.60 -9.30 14.57
C GLU A 22 5.88 -8.51 13.48
N GLU A 23 6.15 -8.80 12.20
CA GLU A 23 5.48 -8.14 11.07
C GLU A 23 3.95 -8.29 11.16
N ILE A 24 3.48 -9.51 11.44
CA ILE A 24 2.05 -9.85 11.55
C ILE A 24 1.40 -9.10 12.70
N LYS A 25 2.06 -9.02 13.86
CA LYS A 25 1.53 -8.27 15.02
C LYS A 25 1.46 -6.78 14.74
N MET A 26 2.47 -6.20 14.08
CA MET A 26 2.45 -4.80 13.67
C MET A 26 1.32 -4.51 12.68
N ALA A 27 1.16 -5.33 11.66
CA ALA A 27 0.08 -5.19 10.68
C ALA A 27 -1.31 -5.34 11.34
N SER A 28 -1.48 -6.37 12.15
CA SER A 28 -2.74 -6.64 12.85
C SER A 28 -3.14 -5.52 13.81
N ALA A 29 -2.17 -4.90 14.51
CA ALA A 29 -2.43 -3.76 15.38
C ALA A 29 -2.99 -2.54 14.64
N GLN A 30 -2.76 -2.43 13.33
CA GLN A 30 -3.30 -1.36 12.47
C GLN A 30 -4.55 -1.82 11.69
N GLY A 31 -5.18 -2.93 12.11
CA GLY A 31 -6.43 -3.40 11.54
C GLY A 31 -6.29 -4.13 10.20
N ILE A 32 -5.06 -4.45 9.76
CA ILE A 32 -4.79 -5.31 8.62
C ILE A 32 -5.13 -6.76 9.01
N ASP A 33 -5.91 -7.44 8.19
CA ASP A 33 -6.46 -8.78 8.43
C ASP A 33 -5.58 -9.91 7.88
N GLY A 34 -4.74 -9.60 6.88
CA GLY A 34 -3.92 -10.60 6.24
C GLY A 34 -2.89 -10.06 5.26
N PHE A 35 -2.01 -10.96 4.81
CA PHE A 35 -1.06 -10.70 3.74
C PHE A 35 -1.41 -11.48 2.47
N ALA A 36 -1.37 -10.77 1.34
CA ALA A 36 -1.35 -11.37 0.01
C ALA A 36 0.10 -11.60 -0.40
N LEU A 37 0.53 -12.86 -0.44
CA LEU A 37 1.93 -13.25 -0.62
C LEU A 37 2.23 -13.33 -2.12
N ASN A 38 3.06 -12.41 -2.61
CA ASN A 38 3.44 -12.29 -4.01
C ASN A 38 4.79 -12.96 -4.27
N PHE A 39 4.74 -14.17 -4.82
CA PHE A 39 5.86 -15.10 -4.86
C PHE A 39 6.19 -15.56 -6.28
N GLY A 40 7.46 -15.95 -6.46
CA GLY A 40 8.03 -16.53 -7.68
C GLY A 40 8.56 -17.94 -7.42
N TYR A 41 9.82 -18.21 -7.78
CA TYR A 41 10.37 -19.58 -7.82
C TYR A 41 11.63 -19.82 -7.01
N ASP A 42 12.18 -18.81 -6.34
CA ASP A 42 13.46 -19.03 -5.67
C ASP A 42 13.32 -20.18 -4.69
N TYR A 43 14.31 -21.08 -4.67
CA TYR A 43 14.22 -22.37 -3.98
C TYR A 43 13.85 -22.23 -2.49
N TRP A 44 14.20 -21.11 -1.86
CA TRP A 44 13.92 -20.80 -0.46
C TRP A 44 12.47 -20.34 -0.21
N GLN A 45 11.75 -19.86 -1.23
CA GLN A 45 10.40 -19.30 -1.05
C GLN A 45 9.39 -20.34 -0.56
N ALA A 46 9.55 -21.62 -0.92
CA ALA A 46 8.64 -22.67 -0.48
C ALA A 46 8.67 -22.92 1.04
N ASP A 47 9.86 -22.85 1.65
CA ASP A 47 10.06 -22.97 3.10
C ASP A 47 9.67 -21.67 3.80
N GLN A 48 10.00 -20.53 3.18
CA GLN A 48 9.61 -19.23 3.70
C GLN A 48 8.08 -19.07 3.73
N MET A 49 7.36 -19.61 2.74
CA MET A 49 5.90 -19.64 2.70
C MET A 49 5.35 -20.42 3.89
N GLN A 50 5.93 -21.59 4.20
CA GLN A 50 5.53 -22.38 5.37
C GLN A 50 5.75 -21.59 6.66
N SER A 51 6.93 -20.97 6.81
CA SER A 51 7.28 -20.12 7.94
C SER A 51 6.28 -18.97 8.15
N ALA A 52 5.86 -18.29 7.08
CA ALA A 52 4.87 -17.22 7.14
C ALA A 52 3.49 -17.70 7.64
N TYR A 53 2.99 -18.82 7.11
CA TYR A 53 1.70 -19.40 7.51
C TYR A 53 1.73 -19.89 8.97
N ASP A 54 2.81 -20.55 9.39
CA ASP A 54 2.99 -21.01 10.77
C ASP A 54 3.05 -19.82 11.73
N ALA A 55 3.82 -18.78 11.38
CA ALA A 55 3.91 -17.54 12.15
C ALA A 55 2.57 -16.82 12.29
N ALA A 56 1.72 -16.83 11.25
CA ALA A 56 0.37 -16.26 11.33
C ALA A 56 -0.47 -16.97 12.39
N THR A 57 -0.37 -18.29 12.49
CA THR A 57 -1.06 -19.07 13.54
C THR A 57 -0.45 -18.80 14.91
N ALA A 58 0.88 -18.85 15.01
CA ALA A 58 1.62 -18.64 16.25
C ALA A 58 1.48 -17.22 16.82
N SER A 59 1.18 -16.24 15.97
CA SER A 59 0.97 -14.84 16.40
C SER A 59 -0.21 -14.66 17.34
N GLY A 60 -1.21 -15.55 17.27
CA GLY A 60 -2.44 -15.50 18.07
C GLY A 60 -3.43 -14.39 17.68
N THR A 61 -3.17 -13.64 16.60
CA THR A 61 -4.01 -12.50 16.19
C THR A 61 -5.19 -12.90 15.30
N GLY A 62 -5.20 -14.14 14.80
CA GLY A 62 -6.17 -14.61 13.79
C GLY A 62 -5.85 -14.18 12.36
N PHE A 63 -4.68 -13.56 12.14
CA PHE A 63 -4.22 -13.06 10.85
C PHE A 63 -4.20 -14.14 9.76
N LYS A 64 -4.51 -13.74 8.53
CA LYS A 64 -4.63 -14.64 7.39
C LYS A 64 -3.54 -14.45 6.35
N MET A 65 -3.27 -15.52 5.62
CA MET A 65 -2.34 -15.57 4.50
C MET A 65 -3.09 -16.09 3.27
N PHE A 66 -2.76 -15.57 2.10
CA PHE A 66 -3.22 -16.12 0.84
C PHE A 66 -2.30 -15.74 -0.32
N PHE A 67 -2.47 -16.44 -1.43
CA PHE A 67 -1.59 -16.29 -2.58
C PHE A 67 -1.98 -15.11 -3.45
N SER A 68 -0.99 -14.29 -3.78
CA SER A 68 -1.00 -13.38 -4.92
C SER A 68 -0.05 -13.92 -5.98
N LEU A 69 -0.57 -14.73 -6.90
CA LEU A 69 0.27 -15.33 -7.95
C LEU A 69 0.92 -14.21 -8.78
N ASP A 70 2.24 -14.10 -8.72
CA ASP A 70 2.98 -13.09 -9.47
C ASP A 70 3.12 -13.51 -10.92
N MET A 71 2.20 -13.11 -11.80
CA MET A 71 2.24 -13.53 -13.21
C MET A 71 3.22 -12.71 -14.04
N SER A 72 3.97 -11.79 -13.42
CA SER A 72 5.15 -11.15 -14.03
C SER A 72 6.43 -11.98 -13.83
N VAL A 73 6.41 -12.93 -12.88
CA VAL A 73 7.51 -13.85 -12.58
C VAL A 73 7.10 -15.29 -12.93
N LEU A 74 5.97 -15.77 -12.42
CA LEU A 74 5.35 -17.04 -12.76
C LEU A 74 5.00 -17.10 -14.26
N ARG A 75 5.30 -18.23 -14.91
CA ARG A 75 5.00 -18.48 -16.32
C ARG A 75 3.58 -19.00 -16.47
N CYS A 76 3.08 -18.89 -17.69
CA CYS A 76 1.74 -19.34 -18.04
C CYS A 76 1.55 -20.86 -18.04
N ASP A 77 2.60 -21.65 -17.85
CA ASP A 77 2.56 -23.11 -17.80
C ASP A 77 2.95 -23.67 -16.41
N ASP A 78 3.11 -22.83 -15.39
CA ASP A 78 3.41 -23.24 -14.00
C ASP A 78 2.22 -23.83 -13.21
N ASP A 79 1.38 -24.59 -13.90
CA ASP A 79 0.17 -25.20 -13.36
C ASP A 79 0.48 -26.08 -12.14
N ASP A 80 1.56 -26.86 -12.24
CA ASP A 80 1.95 -27.80 -11.18
C ASP A 80 2.52 -27.07 -9.96
N THR A 81 3.25 -25.97 -10.16
CA THR A 81 3.69 -25.09 -9.07
C THR A 81 2.48 -24.51 -8.33
N ILE A 82 1.53 -23.93 -9.07
CA ILE A 82 0.31 -23.34 -8.48
C ILE A 82 -0.49 -24.41 -7.73
N ARG A 83 -0.74 -25.57 -8.33
CA ARG A 83 -1.45 -26.69 -7.69
C ARG A 83 -0.73 -27.20 -6.43
N SER A 84 0.61 -27.26 -6.45
CA SER A 84 1.41 -27.70 -5.31
C SER A 84 1.19 -26.78 -4.10
N TYR A 85 1.29 -25.46 -4.29
CA TYR A 85 1.01 -24.48 -3.24
C TYR A 85 -0.44 -24.57 -2.73
N ILE A 86 -1.43 -24.69 -3.62
CA ILE A 86 -2.83 -24.87 -3.22
C ILE A 86 -2.99 -26.13 -2.37
N ASN A 87 -2.47 -27.28 -2.81
CA ASN A 87 -2.58 -28.53 -2.06
C ASN A 87 -1.89 -28.48 -0.70
N LYS A 88 -0.73 -27.81 -0.61
CA LYS A 88 0.02 -27.67 0.63
C LYS A 88 -0.73 -26.83 1.67
N PHE A 89 -1.33 -25.71 1.27
CA PHE A 89 -1.87 -24.72 2.20
C PHE A 89 -3.40 -24.69 2.31
N LYS A 90 -4.15 -25.40 1.46
CA LYS A 90 -5.65 -25.40 1.49
C LYS A 90 -6.27 -25.72 2.85
N ASN A 91 -5.59 -26.50 3.69
CA ASN A 91 -6.05 -26.87 5.03
C ASN A 91 -5.32 -26.15 6.17
N HIS A 92 -4.41 -25.23 5.85
CA HIS A 92 -3.69 -24.48 6.88
C HIS A 92 -4.65 -23.53 7.63
N PRO A 93 -4.61 -23.46 8.97
CA PRO A 93 -5.54 -22.61 9.76
C PRO A 93 -5.44 -21.11 9.44
N ALA A 94 -4.25 -20.65 9.05
CA ALA A 94 -4.01 -19.28 8.59
C ALA A 94 -4.43 -19.00 7.14
N GLN A 95 -4.84 -20.00 6.35
CA GLN A 95 -5.32 -19.76 4.98
C GLN A 95 -6.58 -18.89 5.00
N LEU A 96 -6.57 -17.78 4.26
CA LEU A 96 -7.78 -16.97 4.06
C LEU A 96 -8.81 -17.80 3.28
N LYS A 97 -10.01 -17.89 3.86
CA LYS A 97 -11.18 -18.56 3.27
C LYS A 97 -12.39 -17.64 3.35
N ASP A 98 -13.30 -17.75 2.40
CA ASP A 98 -14.61 -17.11 2.51
C ASP A 98 -15.50 -17.85 3.52
N ALA A 99 -16.70 -17.30 3.76
CA ALA A 99 -17.67 -17.88 4.68
C ALA A 99 -18.16 -19.29 4.28
N SER A 100 -17.99 -19.68 3.01
CA SER A 100 -18.32 -21.02 2.51
C SER A 100 -17.14 -21.98 2.60
N GLY A 101 -15.99 -21.54 3.12
CA GLY A 101 -14.77 -22.33 3.22
C GLY A 101 -13.92 -22.35 1.94
N ASN A 102 -14.26 -21.55 0.92
CA ASN A 102 -13.47 -21.48 -0.30
C ASN A 102 -12.18 -20.70 -0.06
N MET A 103 -11.06 -21.26 -0.50
CA MET A 103 -9.74 -20.63 -0.39
C MET A 103 -9.64 -19.40 -1.29
N TRP A 104 -9.21 -18.27 -0.72
CA TRP A 104 -8.97 -17.04 -1.48
C TRP A 104 -7.65 -17.12 -2.23
N ILE A 105 -7.66 -16.70 -3.49
CA ILE A 105 -6.47 -16.55 -4.34
C ILE A 105 -6.65 -15.27 -5.17
N THR A 106 -5.58 -14.48 -5.27
CA THR A 106 -5.47 -13.33 -6.18
C THR A 106 -4.26 -13.52 -7.09
N THR A 107 -4.09 -12.60 -8.03
CA THR A 107 -2.90 -12.49 -8.87
C THR A 107 -2.39 -11.04 -8.86
N PHE A 108 -1.13 -10.88 -9.25
CA PHE A 108 -0.64 -9.67 -9.88
C PHE A 108 -0.52 -9.96 -11.38
N ASP A 109 -1.31 -9.26 -12.20
CA ASP A 109 -1.53 -9.55 -13.62
C ASP A 109 -2.00 -11.00 -13.90
N GLY A 110 -1.80 -11.52 -15.12
CA GLY A 110 -2.15 -12.88 -15.53
C GLY A 110 -3.34 -12.98 -16.46
N GLY A 111 -3.96 -11.86 -16.83
CA GLY A 111 -5.15 -11.86 -17.68
C GLY A 111 -4.86 -12.32 -19.11
N ASN A 112 -3.72 -11.93 -19.67
CA ASN A 112 -3.28 -12.37 -21.01
C ASN A 112 -2.54 -13.71 -21.01
N CYS A 113 -2.37 -14.31 -19.82
CA CYS A 113 -1.53 -15.48 -19.65
C CYS A 113 -2.30 -16.79 -19.85
N LYS A 114 -3.57 -16.83 -19.42
CA LYS A 114 -4.44 -18.01 -19.48
C LYS A 114 -5.86 -17.59 -19.79
N THR A 115 -6.58 -18.42 -20.54
CA THR A 115 -8.03 -18.32 -20.72
C THR A 115 -8.78 -18.67 -19.43
N ASP A 116 -10.08 -18.35 -19.35
CA ASP A 116 -10.95 -18.75 -18.23
C ASP A 116 -10.89 -20.25 -17.93
N ALA A 117 -11.00 -21.09 -18.97
CA ALA A 117 -10.97 -22.54 -18.83
C ALA A 117 -9.65 -23.04 -18.24
N GLN A 118 -8.52 -22.43 -18.64
CA GLN A 118 -7.20 -22.76 -18.12
C GLN A 118 -7.04 -22.32 -16.67
N TRP A 119 -7.45 -21.10 -16.32
CA TRP A 119 -7.48 -20.66 -14.91
C TRP A 119 -8.33 -21.58 -14.05
N ASN A 120 -9.53 -21.91 -14.53
CA ASN A 120 -10.45 -22.79 -13.83
C ASN A 120 -9.85 -24.19 -13.59
N ASN A 121 -9.19 -24.76 -14.60
CA ASN A 121 -8.52 -26.05 -14.52
C ASN A 121 -7.36 -26.07 -13.50
N VAL A 122 -6.52 -25.03 -13.48
CA VAL A 122 -5.38 -24.96 -12.56
C VAL A 122 -5.83 -24.83 -11.13
N LEU A 123 -6.83 -23.97 -10.88
CA LEU A 123 -7.24 -23.62 -9.53
C LEU A 123 -8.13 -24.71 -8.90
N ARG A 124 -9.09 -25.28 -9.66
CA ARG A 124 -10.19 -26.07 -9.08
C ARG A 124 -10.01 -27.59 -9.14
N THR A 125 -8.91 -28.09 -9.66
CA THR A 125 -8.58 -29.53 -9.69
C THR A 125 -8.01 -30.07 -8.36
N ASN A 126 -7.83 -29.20 -7.36
CA ASN A 126 -7.18 -29.52 -6.07
C ASN A 126 -8.14 -30.05 -4.99
N GLY A 127 -9.40 -30.32 -5.34
CA GLY A 127 -10.42 -30.82 -4.40
C GLY A 127 -10.78 -29.81 -3.30
N VAL A 128 -10.58 -28.52 -3.56
CA VAL A 128 -10.93 -27.41 -2.67
C VAL A 128 -11.69 -26.35 -3.47
N GLY A 129 -12.70 -25.74 -2.86
CA GLY A 129 -13.38 -24.59 -3.44
C GLY A 129 -12.45 -23.38 -3.47
N ILE A 130 -12.44 -22.65 -4.58
CA ILE A 130 -11.59 -21.45 -4.77
C ILE A 130 -12.47 -20.22 -4.95
N LYS A 131 -12.17 -19.17 -4.17
CA LYS A 131 -12.65 -17.80 -4.35
C LYS A 131 -11.56 -17.02 -5.08
N PHE A 132 -11.64 -16.98 -6.41
CA PHE A 132 -10.61 -16.34 -7.24
C PHE A 132 -10.95 -14.87 -7.51
N VAL A 133 -10.10 -13.95 -7.06
CA VAL A 133 -10.28 -12.49 -7.18
C VAL A 133 -9.03 -11.91 -7.85
N PRO A 134 -8.85 -12.09 -9.17
CA PRO A 134 -7.61 -11.73 -9.85
C PRO A 134 -7.41 -10.23 -10.00
N GLY A 135 -6.14 -9.82 -10.01
CA GLY A 135 -5.69 -8.48 -10.37
C GLY A 135 -5.20 -8.42 -11.81
N PHE A 136 -6.06 -8.68 -12.79
CA PHE A 136 -5.68 -8.72 -14.21
C PHE A 136 -5.55 -7.33 -14.82
N PHE A 137 -4.50 -7.13 -15.64
CA PHE A 137 -4.18 -5.83 -16.26
C PHE A 137 -4.59 -5.75 -17.73
N ASN A 138 -5.29 -6.75 -18.24
CA ASN A 138 -5.74 -6.83 -19.63
C ASN A 138 -7.15 -6.25 -19.84
N ASP A 139 -7.45 -5.11 -19.22
CA ASP A 139 -8.70 -4.40 -19.48
C ASP A 139 -8.64 -3.78 -20.88
N GLU A 140 -9.06 -4.56 -21.87
CA GLU A 140 -9.36 -4.06 -23.20
C GLU A 140 -10.68 -3.31 -23.10
N THR A 141 -10.67 -2.04 -23.51
CA THR A 141 -11.89 -1.26 -23.67
C THR A 141 -12.93 -2.11 -24.42
N TYR A 142 -14.16 -2.14 -23.89
CA TYR A 142 -15.39 -2.74 -24.47
C TYR A 142 -15.83 -4.14 -24.02
N THR A 143 -15.02 -4.97 -23.37
CA THR A 143 -15.47 -6.31 -22.91
C THR A 143 -15.45 -6.42 -21.39
N LYS A 144 -16.47 -7.03 -20.80
CA LYS A 144 -16.57 -7.16 -19.33
C LYS A 144 -15.63 -8.24 -18.79
N MET A 145 -15.07 -8.04 -17.59
CA MET A 145 -14.20 -9.04 -16.95
C MET A 145 -14.89 -10.41 -16.83
N LYS A 146 -16.15 -10.45 -16.40
CA LYS A 146 -16.94 -11.68 -16.30
C LYS A 146 -17.37 -12.28 -17.64
N GLU A 147 -17.24 -11.53 -18.74
CA GLU A 147 -17.49 -12.05 -20.08
C GLU A 147 -16.26 -12.81 -20.60
N TYR A 148 -15.05 -12.28 -20.38
CA TYR A 148 -13.81 -13.00 -20.66
C TYR A 148 -13.54 -14.14 -19.68
N PHE A 149 -13.85 -13.93 -18.40
CA PHE A 149 -13.52 -14.85 -17.31
C PHE A 149 -14.75 -15.15 -16.44
N PRO A 150 -15.75 -15.88 -16.95
CA PRO A 150 -16.97 -16.18 -16.21
C PRO A 150 -16.73 -16.95 -14.90
N SER A 151 -15.61 -17.68 -14.77
CA SER A 151 -15.30 -18.49 -13.58
C SER A 151 -14.64 -17.71 -12.43
N ILE A 152 -14.27 -16.43 -12.61
CA ILE A 152 -13.75 -15.61 -11.50
C ILE A 152 -14.87 -15.31 -10.51
N ASN A 153 -14.50 -15.07 -9.26
CA ASN A 153 -15.42 -14.78 -8.17
C ASN A 153 -15.25 -13.36 -7.61
N GLY A 154 -14.53 -12.51 -8.33
CA GLY A 154 -14.27 -11.14 -7.96
C GLY A 154 -13.34 -10.47 -8.95
N ASP A 155 -13.13 -9.18 -8.74
CA ASP A 155 -12.25 -8.34 -9.56
C ASP A 155 -11.42 -7.47 -8.62
N PHE A 156 -10.10 -7.59 -8.71
CA PHE A 156 -9.16 -6.75 -7.98
C PHE A 156 -8.60 -5.67 -8.89
N TRP A 157 -8.93 -4.42 -8.59
CA TRP A 157 -8.35 -3.28 -9.27
C TRP A 157 -7.08 -2.82 -8.56
N TRP A 158 -5.91 -3.09 -9.15
CA TRP A 158 -4.58 -2.74 -8.61
C TRP A 158 -4.23 -1.26 -8.82
N GLY A 159 -4.52 -0.73 -10.02
CA GLY A 159 -4.16 0.62 -10.43
C GLY A 159 -4.74 1.80 -9.64
N PRO A 160 -5.93 1.74 -9.00
CA PRO A 160 -6.56 2.92 -8.40
C PRO A 160 -5.94 3.32 -7.06
N ALA A 161 -4.83 2.70 -6.66
CA ALA A 161 -4.01 3.17 -5.55
C ALA A 161 -3.43 4.57 -5.81
N TRP A 162 -3.29 4.95 -7.08
CA TRP A 162 -2.83 6.26 -7.54
C TRP A 162 -3.81 6.87 -8.54
N PRO A 163 -3.84 8.20 -8.67
CA PRO A 163 -4.64 8.86 -9.70
C PRO A 163 -4.15 8.48 -11.09
N LYS A 164 -5.08 8.47 -12.03
CA LYS A 164 -4.75 8.35 -13.45
C LYS A 164 -4.12 9.65 -13.93
N TYR A 165 -2.89 9.56 -14.44
CA TYR A 165 -2.09 10.71 -14.86
C TYR A 165 -1.85 11.73 -13.72
N ASN A 166 -1.64 13.00 -14.08
CA ASN A 166 -1.38 14.09 -13.14
C ASN A 166 -2.68 14.72 -12.61
N ASN A 167 -3.52 13.94 -11.94
CA ASN A 167 -4.80 14.38 -11.37
C ASN A 167 -4.85 14.15 -9.85
N VAL A 168 -5.78 14.81 -9.17
CA VAL A 168 -6.11 14.44 -7.79
C VAL A 168 -6.85 13.10 -7.81
N ILE A 169 -6.57 12.22 -6.84
CA ILE A 169 -7.28 10.93 -6.72
C ILE A 169 -8.78 11.15 -6.51
N ASP A 170 -9.60 10.37 -7.23
CA ASP A 170 -11.04 10.32 -7.07
C ASP A 170 -11.58 8.90 -7.35
N TRP A 171 -12.91 8.74 -7.21
CA TRP A 171 -13.62 7.48 -7.35
C TRP A 171 -13.78 7.00 -8.81
N SER A 172 -13.42 7.81 -9.81
CA SER A 172 -13.85 7.60 -11.20
C SER A 172 -13.35 6.27 -11.79
N GLU A 173 -12.10 5.89 -11.51
CA GLU A 173 -11.51 4.64 -12.02
C GLU A 173 -12.11 3.40 -11.37
N ASP A 174 -12.44 3.44 -10.06
CA ASP A 174 -13.17 2.35 -9.41
C ASP A 174 -14.60 2.23 -9.95
N ASN A 175 -15.31 3.36 -10.08
CA ASN A 175 -16.65 3.34 -10.64
C ASN A 175 -16.67 2.76 -12.06
N TYR A 176 -15.72 3.21 -12.90
CA TYR A 176 -15.54 2.72 -14.25
C TYR A 176 -15.35 1.19 -14.27
N ARG A 177 -14.47 0.68 -13.40
CA ARG A 177 -14.17 -0.75 -13.30
C ARG A 177 -15.36 -1.55 -12.80
N ILE A 178 -16.03 -1.10 -11.73
CA ILE A 178 -17.21 -1.76 -11.17
C ILE A 178 -18.31 -1.89 -12.21
N GLU A 179 -18.65 -0.82 -12.93
CA GLU A 179 -19.69 -0.80 -13.96
C GLU A 179 -19.42 -1.79 -15.12
N ARG A 180 -18.15 -2.11 -15.38
CA ARG A 180 -17.70 -2.96 -16.49
C ARG A 180 -17.26 -4.36 -16.07
N SER A 181 -17.05 -4.59 -14.78
CA SER A 181 -16.60 -5.88 -14.26
C SER A 181 -17.59 -7.02 -14.57
N GLY A 182 -18.89 -6.72 -14.62
CA GLY A 182 -19.95 -7.73 -14.80
C GLY A 182 -20.17 -8.61 -13.56
N LEU A 183 -19.63 -8.23 -12.40
CA LEU A 183 -19.76 -9.00 -11.15
C LEU A 183 -21.21 -9.13 -10.70
N THR A 184 -21.59 -10.31 -10.22
CA THR A 184 -22.90 -10.56 -9.61
C THR A 184 -22.79 -10.46 -8.09
N ARG A 185 -23.30 -9.37 -7.50
CA ARG A 185 -23.24 -9.13 -6.05
C ARG A 185 -24.46 -9.75 -5.33
N PRO A 186 -24.31 -10.28 -4.10
CA PRO A 186 -23.12 -10.29 -3.25
C PRO A 186 -22.18 -11.49 -3.47
N GLN A 187 -22.44 -12.35 -4.45
CA GLN A 187 -21.67 -13.57 -4.68
C GLN A 187 -20.24 -13.27 -5.11
N ASP A 188 -20.06 -12.32 -6.02
CA ASP A 188 -18.79 -11.80 -6.48
C ASP A 188 -18.34 -10.60 -5.63
N VAL A 189 -17.02 -10.46 -5.46
CA VAL A 189 -16.42 -9.39 -4.63
C VAL A 189 -15.66 -8.39 -5.48
N TYR A 190 -15.76 -7.11 -5.15
CA TYR A 190 -14.86 -6.10 -5.70
C TYR A 190 -13.77 -5.79 -4.67
N MET A 191 -12.51 -5.84 -5.10
CA MET A 191 -11.36 -5.44 -4.31
C MET A 191 -10.69 -4.24 -4.95
N SER A 192 -10.35 -3.23 -4.15
CA SER A 192 -9.64 -2.04 -4.60
C SER A 192 -8.28 -1.90 -3.88
N SER A 193 -7.50 -0.87 -4.20
CA SER A 193 -6.17 -0.65 -3.65
C SER A 193 -5.96 0.77 -3.10
N VAL A 194 -4.93 0.89 -2.25
CA VAL A 194 -4.44 2.15 -1.67
C VAL A 194 -2.91 2.08 -1.48
N ALA A 195 -2.21 3.16 -1.78
CA ALA A 195 -0.77 3.30 -1.58
C ALA A 195 -0.41 4.74 -1.16
N PRO A 196 0.65 4.95 -0.36
CA PRO A 196 1.05 6.30 0.05
C PRO A 196 1.91 7.02 -1.00
N ALA A 197 2.70 6.25 -1.76
CA ALA A 197 3.73 6.76 -2.65
C ALA A 197 4.00 5.78 -3.79
N PHE A 198 4.58 6.27 -4.88
CA PHE A 198 5.26 5.43 -5.88
C PHE A 198 6.47 6.15 -6.45
N TYR A 199 7.64 5.54 -6.30
CA TYR A 199 8.86 5.97 -6.93
C TYR A 199 9.80 4.78 -7.12
N VAL A 200 10.30 4.65 -8.35
CA VAL A 200 11.28 3.62 -8.74
C VAL A 200 12.40 4.29 -9.53
N HIS A 201 13.63 3.83 -9.34
CA HIS A 201 14.83 4.44 -9.91
C HIS A 201 15.92 3.41 -10.27
N TYR A 202 15.54 2.40 -11.03
CA TYR A 202 16.48 1.47 -11.67
C TYR A 202 16.76 1.89 -13.11
N ASP A 203 17.86 1.37 -13.67
CA ASP A 203 18.10 1.48 -15.11
C ASP A 203 16.93 0.87 -15.91
N GLY A 204 16.47 1.57 -16.94
CA GLY A 204 15.26 1.22 -17.70
C GLY A 204 13.92 1.37 -16.96
N ARG A 205 13.90 1.57 -15.63
CA ARG A 205 12.69 1.80 -14.82
C ARG A 205 12.87 2.95 -13.84
N ASN A 206 12.56 4.15 -14.30
CA ASN A 206 12.69 5.38 -13.54
C ASN A 206 11.46 6.27 -13.69
N ARG A 207 10.57 6.27 -12.68
CA ARG A 207 9.29 7.02 -12.75
C ARG A 207 8.70 7.33 -11.39
N VAL A 208 7.80 8.29 -11.39
CA VAL A 208 6.94 8.68 -10.27
C VAL A 208 5.48 8.56 -10.69
N LEU A 209 4.61 8.13 -9.77
CA LEU A 209 3.18 8.35 -9.88
C LEU A 209 2.79 9.48 -8.92
N ARG A 210 1.79 10.29 -9.28
CA ARG A 210 1.38 11.42 -8.45
C ARG A 210 0.96 10.90 -7.08
N SER A 211 1.71 11.31 -6.06
CA SER A 211 1.54 10.90 -4.66
C SER A 211 1.30 12.10 -3.73
N ASP A 212 0.92 13.21 -4.35
CA ASP A 212 0.63 14.51 -3.75
C ASP A 212 -0.84 14.59 -3.29
N ASP A 213 -1.29 15.78 -2.92
CA ASP A 213 -2.67 16.08 -2.51
C ASP A 213 -3.13 15.26 -1.31
N HIS A 214 -2.24 14.92 -0.38
CA HIS A 214 -2.57 14.00 0.72
C HIS A 214 -3.10 12.64 0.24
N LEU A 215 -2.55 12.11 -0.87
CA LEU A 215 -3.00 10.88 -1.56
C LEU A 215 -3.50 9.80 -0.60
N TYR A 216 -2.66 9.39 0.36
CA TYR A 216 -2.99 8.28 1.26
C TYR A 216 -4.28 8.51 2.04
N ALA A 217 -4.40 9.66 2.71
CA ALA A 217 -5.57 10.04 3.48
C ALA A 217 -6.82 10.19 2.59
N ARG A 218 -6.68 10.86 1.44
CA ARG A 218 -7.82 11.05 0.50
C ARG A 218 -8.32 9.74 -0.06
N ARG A 219 -7.40 8.86 -0.46
CA ARG A 219 -7.78 7.56 -1.03
C ARG A 219 -8.49 6.68 0.01
N TRP A 220 -8.01 6.69 1.25
CA TRP A 220 -8.71 6.02 2.34
C TRP A 220 -10.11 6.59 2.58
N GLU A 221 -10.27 7.91 2.59
CA GLU A 221 -11.58 8.56 2.76
C GLU A 221 -12.56 8.21 1.63
N ASP A 222 -12.06 8.20 0.40
CA ASP A 222 -12.82 7.80 -0.78
C ASP A 222 -13.31 6.34 -0.66
N LEU A 223 -12.41 5.41 -0.30
CA LEU A 223 -12.74 4.00 -0.07
C LEU A 223 -13.73 3.79 1.09
N VAL A 224 -13.63 4.58 2.16
CA VAL A 224 -14.60 4.53 3.27
C VAL A 224 -15.97 5.02 2.81
N SER A 225 -16.03 6.08 2.02
CA SER A 225 -17.29 6.63 1.52
C SER A 225 -18.01 5.69 0.54
N HIS A 226 -17.25 4.89 -0.22
CA HIS A 226 -17.76 3.89 -1.17
C HIS A 226 -17.68 2.45 -0.64
N ARG A 227 -17.54 2.25 0.67
CA ARG A 227 -17.35 0.92 1.27
C ARG A 227 -18.51 -0.05 1.01
N ASN A 228 -19.69 0.42 0.65
CA ASN A 228 -20.83 -0.45 0.31
C ASN A 228 -20.57 -1.28 -0.97
N VAL A 229 -19.76 -0.76 -1.90
CA VAL A 229 -19.40 -1.43 -3.15
C VAL A 229 -17.97 -1.99 -3.17
N VAL A 230 -17.14 -1.66 -2.19
CA VAL A 230 -15.77 -2.23 -2.01
C VAL A 230 -15.77 -3.30 -0.92
N ASP A 231 -15.55 -4.57 -1.24
CA ASP A 231 -15.68 -5.70 -0.30
C ASP A 231 -14.40 -6.04 0.45
N ALA A 232 -13.28 -5.81 -0.21
CA ALA A 232 -11.94 -5.89 0.34
C ALA A 232 -11.10 -4.75 -0.22
N LEU A 233 -10.00 -4.42 0.45
CA LEU A 233 -8.98 -3.57 -0.12
C LEU A 233 -7.61 -4.18 0.13
N GLN A 234 -6.67 -3.84 -0.75
CA GLN A 234 -5.26 -4.20 -0.61
C GLN A 234 -4.39 -2.95 -0.53
N ILE A 235 -3.63 -2.85 0.55
CA ILE A 235 -2.57 -1.86 0.71
C ILE A 235 -1.40 -2.31 -0.15
N VAL A 236 -0.98 -1.42 -1.05
CA VAL A 236 0.16 -1.59 -1.96
C VAL A 236 1.25 -0.68 -1.43
N THR A 237 2.22 -1.18 -0.65
CA THR A 237 2.45 -2.58 -0.22
C THR A 237 2.93 -2.63 1.24
N TRP A 238 3.12 -3.82 1.80
CA TRP A 238 3.83 -3.98 3.07
C TRP A 238 5.32 -3.68 2.94
N ASN A 239 6.00 -4.20 1.90
CA ASN A 239 7.46 -4.24 1.83
C ASN A 239 8.05 -4.10 0.41
N ASP A 240 7.33 -3.51 -0.56
CA ASP A 240 7.93 -3.19 -1.86
C ASP A 240 8.80 -1.93 -1.76
N TYR A 241 10.06 -2.16 -1.41
CA TYR A 241 11.08 -1.13 -1.31
C TYR A 241 11.48 -0.56 -2.68
N GLY A 242 11.50 -1.40 -3.72
CA GLY A 242 11.95 -0.99 -5.05
C GLY A 242 11.01 0.03 -5.70
N GLU A 243 9.72 -0.03 -5.39
CA GLU A 243 8.73 0.93 -5.90
C GLU A 243 8.32 1.99 -4.88
N SER A 244 8.97 2.00 -3.71
CA SER A 244 8.72 2.94 -2.61
C SER A 244 7.28 2.92 -2.07
N THR A 245 6.53 1.83 -2.28
CA THR A 245 5.12 1.73 -1.90
C THR A 245 4.92 1.16 -0.49
N TYR A 246 6.00 0.63 0.11
CA TYR A 246 5.98 0.00 1.44
C TYR A 246 5.41 0.92 2.54
N ILE A 247 4.67 0.33 3.47
CA ILE A 247 4.28 0.94 4.75
C ILE A 247 4.84 0.19 5.96
N GLY A 248 5.29 -1.05 5.77
CA GLY A 248 5.97 -1.83 6.78
C GLY A 248 7.38 -1.27 7.04
N PRO A 249 8.02 -1.68 8.16
CA PRO A 249 9.35 -1.19 8.47
C PRO A 249 10.38 -1.67 7.44
N ILE A 250 11.39 -0.84 7.17
CA ILE A 250 12.49 -1.21 6.28
C ILE A 250 13.28 -2.40 6.85
N ARG A 251 13.50 -3.41 6.01
CA ARG A 251 14.30 -4.61 6.31
C ARG A 251 15.49 -4.73 5.37
N GLN A 252 16.34 -5.72 5.62
CA GLN A 252 17.60 -5.89 4.88
C GLN A 252 17.40 -6.41 3.45
N ASP A 253 16.28 -7.10 3.19
CA ASP A 253 16.02 -7.80 1.93
C ASP A 253 15.47 -6.86 0.84
N MET A 254 16.13 -5.74 0.59
CA MET A 254 15.79 -4.85 -0.51
C MET A 254 16.32 -5.40 -1.85
N PRO A 255 15.65 -5.16 -2.98
CA PRO A 255 16.19 -5.53 -4.27
C PRO A 255 17.56 -4.88 -4.51
N THR A 256 18.47 -5.61 -5.17
CA THR A 256 19.81 -5.12 -5.45
C THR A 256 19.78 -3.81 -6.23
N GLY A 257 20.62 -2.84 -5.84
CA GLY A 257 20.72 -1.54 -6.50
C GLY A 257 19.73 -0.48 -6.00
N THR A 258 18.88 -0.81 -5.02
CA THR A 258 17.97 0.15 -4.39
C THR A 258 18.76 1.16 -3.55
N THR A 259 18.83 2.42 -3.99
CA THR A 259 19.58 3.48 -3.29
C THR A 259 18.72 4.58 -2.68
N TRP A 260 17.40 4.58 -2.91
CA TRP A 260 16.47 5.65 -2.51
C TRP A 260 15.63 5.34 -1.26
N VAL A 261 15.87 4.19 -0.64
CA VAL A 261 15.10 3.69 0.53
C VAL A 261 15.78 3.97 1.87
N PRO A 262 17.12 3.83 2.04
CA PRO A 262 17.75 4.07 3.33
C PRO A 262 17.47 5.49 3.86
N GLY A 263 16.90 5.57 5.07
CA GLY A 263 16.52 6.84 5.71
C GLY A 263 15.10 7.34 5.41
N PHE A 264 14.31 6.61 4.60
CA PHE A 264 12.97 7.00 4.19
C PHE A 264 11.92 6.13 4.87
N ASP A 265 11.83 6.16 6.20
CA ASP A 265 10.86 5.33 6.92
C ASP A 265 9.41 5.73 6.59
N HIS A 266 8.61 4.74 6.21
CA HIS A 266 7.19 4.89 5.86
C HIS A 266 6.24 4.38 6.95
N THR A 267 6.74 3.92 8.11
CA THR A 267 5.88 3.49 9.22
C THR A 267 4.89 4.55 9.73
N PRO A 268 5.09 5.88 9.56
CA PRO A 268 4.04 6.87 9.79
C PRO A 268 2.75 6.62 8.98
N PHE A 269 2.84 6.10 7.75
CA PHE A 269 1.67 5.72 6.95
C PHE A 269 1.00 4.45 7.50
N LEU A 270 1.78 3.49 7.98
CA LEU A 270 1.23 2.31 8.67
C LEU A 270 0.46 2.73 9.93
N GLU A 271 0.97 3.68 10.69
CA GLU A 271 0.29 4.17 11.88
C GLU A 271 -0.99 4.96 11.56
N MET A 272 -1.01 5.69 10.44
CA MET A 272 -2.21 6.33 9.91
C MET A 272 -3.26 5.31 9.45
N THR A 273 -2.82 4.13 8.98
CA THR A 273 -3.69 3.06 8.48
C THR A 273 -4.71 2.62 9.51
N GLY A 274 -4.34 2.51 10.79
CA GLY A 274 -5.24 2.00 11.83
C GLY A 274 -6.57 2.75 11.93
N TYR A 275 -6.53 4.08 11.81
CA TYR A 275 -7.72 4.92 11.83
C TYR A 275 -8.65 4.62 10.65
N TYR A 276 -8.09 4.57 9.44
CA TYR A 276 -8.86 4.39 8.22
C TYR A 276 -9.30 2.95 7.97
N ALA A 277 -8.46 1.97 8.32
CA ALA A 277 -8.80 0.55 8.25
C ALA A 277 -9.99 0.24 9.19
N SER A 278 -9.99 0.80 10.40
CA SER A 278 -11.14 0.69 11.30
C SER A 278 -12.39 1.30 10.67
N ALA A 279 -12.30 2.52 10.14
CA ALA A 279 -13.44 3.20 9.49
C ALA A 279 -13.99 2.42 8.29
N PHE A 280 -13.12 1.84 7.46
CA PHE A 280 -13.53 1.02 6.31
C PHE A 280 -14.26 -0.24 6.77
N LYS A 281 -13.78 -0.89 7.83
CA LYS A 281 -14.37 -2.13 8.33
C LYS A 281 -15.71 -1.89 9.03
N THR A 282 -15.82 -0.86 9.85
CA THR A 282 -17.02 -0.59 10.68
C THR A 282 -18.03 0.33 9.98
N GLY A 283 -17.58 1.15 9.02
CA GLY A 283 -18.37 2.23 8.43
C GLY A 283 -18.47 3.47 9.29
N GLN A 284 -17.70 3.57 10.38
CA GLN A 284 -17.66 4.71 11.28
C GLN A 284 -16.22 5.07 11.62
N TYR A 285 -15.86 6.34 11.42
CA TYR A 285 -14.57 6.85 11.82
C TYR A 285 -14.41 6.76 13.36
N PRO A 286 -13.33 6.15 13.87
CA PRO A 286 -13.07 6.11 15.30
C PRO A 286 -12.97 7.53 15.88
N THR A 287 -13.38 7.72 17.13
CA THR A 287 -13.11 8.97 17.83
C THR A 287 -11.60 9.12 18.03
N ILE A 288 -11.07 10.29 17.68
CA ILE A 288 -9.65 10.62 17.91
C ILE A 288 -9.49 10.98 19.39
N THR A 289 -8.78 10.13 20.14
CA THR A 289 -8.57 10.30 21.59
C THR A 289 -7.17 10.81 21.98
N SER A 290 -6.27 10.94 21.00
CA SER A 290 -4.96 11.56 21.15
C SER A 290 -4.72 12.48 19.97
N ASP A 291 -4.16 13.66 20.23
CA ASP A 291 -3.60 14.48 19.16
C ASP A 291 -2.42 13.71 18.54
N LYS A 292 -2.21 13.88 17.23
CA LYS A 292 -1.14 13.21 16.49
C LYS A 292 -0.90 13.85 15.14
N VAL A 293 0.34 14.23 14.86
CA VAL A 293 0.72 14.80 13.57
C VAL A 293 1.50 13.81 12.74
N PHE A 294 1.19 13.77 11.45
CA PHE A 294 1.93 13.03 10.42
C PHE A 294 2.37 14.04 9.37
N PHE A 295 3.62 13.95 8.92
CA PHE A 295 4.08 14.76 7.80
C PHE A 295 5.09 14.03 6.94
N TRP A 296 5.09 14.34 5.66
CA TRP A 296 6.01 13.76 4.69
C TRP A 296 6.34 14.73 3.56
N GLY A 297 7.49 14.53 2.94
CA GLY A 297 7.96 15.37 1.86
C GLY A 297 9.17 14.78 1.15
N ARG A 298 9.47 15.32 -0.03
CA ARG A 298 10.69 14.97 -0.77
C ARG A 298 11.94 15.55 -0.13
N PRO A 299 13.12 14.94 -0.37
CA PRO A 299 14.39 15.43 0.17
C PRO A 299 14.99 16.60 -0.61
N HIS A 300 14.53 16.89 -1.83
CA HIS A 300 15.03 17.98 -2.67
C HIS A 300 13.96 18.48 -3.64
N SER A 301 14.22 19.62 -4.27
CA SER A 301 13.30 20.20 -5.26
C SER A 301 13.09 19.27 -6.46
N LYS A 302 11.88 19.25 -7.02
CA LYS A 302 11.62 18.61 -8.33
C LYS A 302 12.46 19.18 -9.47
N TYR A 303 12.91 20.43 -9.33
CA TYR A 303 13.75 21.11 -10.32
C TYR A 303 15.25 20.88 -10.13
N ALA A 304 15.66 20.22 -9.05
CA ALA A 304 17.06 19.92 -8.80
C ALA A 304 17.69 19.12 -9.96
N VAL A 305 18.99 19.29 -10.17
CA VAL A 305 19.76 18.58 -11.20
C VAL A 305 20.81 17.74 -10.50
N ALA A 306 20.60 16.42 -10.43
CA ALA A 306 21.53 15.53 -9.76
C ALA A 306 22.94 15.60 -10.37
N THR A 307 23.97 15.61 -9.54
CA THR A 307 25.36 15.81 -9.98
C THR A 307 26.06 14.52 -10.40
N ASN A 308 25.55 13.36 -9.97
CA ASN A 308 26.15 12.05 -10.21
C ASN A 308 25.09 10.94 -10.30
N ASP A 309 24.21 11.07 -11.28
CA ASP A 309 23.11 10.12 -11.53
C ASP A 309 23.08 9.70 -13.00
N SER A 310 23.40 8.43 -13.26
CA SER A 310 23.40 7.88 -14.61
C SER A 310 22.03 7.46 -15.12
N VAL A 311 21.04 7.30 -14.23
CA VAL A 311 19.66 6.91 -14.59
C VAL A 311 18.86 8.13 -15.03
N GLY A 312 19.20 9.31 -14.51
CA GLY A 312 18.61 10.58 -14.88
C GLY A 312 17.31 10.89 -14.13
N ARG A 313 16.66 11.99 -14.52
CA ARG A 313 15.45 12.46 -13.85
C ARG A 313 14.28 11.50 -14.16
N PRO A 314 13.45 11.10 -13.17
CA PRO A 314 12.34 10.19 -13.41
C PRO A 314 11.33 10.72 -14.42
N VAL A 315 10.69 9.80 -15.15
CA VAL A 315 9.45 10.11 -15.88
C VAL A 315 8.41 10.63 -14.88
N ASN A 316 7.65 11.64 -15.28
CA ASN A 316 6.63 12.33 -14.46
C ASN A 316 7.18 13.05 -13.22
N TRP A 317 8.47 13.43 -13.22
CA TRP A 317 9.09 14.18 -12.12
C TRP A 317 8.33 15.47 -11.74
N ASP A 318 7.57 16.05 -12.67
CA ASP A 318 6.80 17.28 -12.55
C ASP A 318 5.35 17.08 -12.09
N TRP A 319 4.90 15.84 -11.88
CA TRP A 319 3.54 15.51 -11.40
C TRP A 319 3.36 15.66 -9.89
N THR A 320 4.19 16.49 -9.29
CA THR A 320 4.34 16.59 -7.85
C THR A 320 4.95 17.94 -7.51
N ASP A 321 4.79 18.39 -6.28
CA ASP A 321 5.04 19.74 -5.81
C ASP A 321 6.04 19.73 -4.66
N ASP A 322 6.78 20.83 -4.51
CA ASP A 322 7.76 20.99 -3.44
C ASP A 322 7.05 21.42 -2.15
N LEU A 323 6.17 20.54 -1.65
CA LEU A 323 5.34 20.75 -0.46
C LEU A 323 5.61 19.68 0.60
N LEU A 324 5.61 20.13 1.85
CA LEU A 324 5.43 19.28 3.02
C LEU A 324 3.93 19.01 3.18
N TRP A 325 3.55 17.74 3.11
CA TRP A 325 2.18 17.29 3.33
C TRP A 325 2.00 16.99 4.81
N ILE A 326 0.93 17.51 5.41
CA ILE A 326 0.67 17.38 6.85
C ILE A 326 -0.75 16.87 7.07
N VAL A 327 -0.89 15.84 7.91
CA VAL A 327 -2.17 15.36 8.45
C VAL A 327 -2.10 15.46 9.97
N LEU A 328 -3.09 16.11 10.59
CA LEU A 328 -3.24 16.18 12.04
C LEU A 328 -4.54 15.49 12.45
N PHE A 329 -4.40 14.44 13.25
CA PHE A 329 -5.50 13.90 14.04
C PHE A 329 -5.61 14.75 15.30
N SER A 330 -6.73 15.43 15.50
CA SER A 330 -6.90 16.32 16.66
C SER A 330 -8.12 15.98 17.50
N THR A 331 -7.93 16.06 18.82
CA THR A 331 -8.98 15.84 19.82
C THR A 331 -9.95 17.02 19.94
N GLY A 332 -9.57 18.21 19.45
CA GLY A 332 -10.30 19.45 19.67
C GLY A 332 -9.74 20.63 18.89
N SER A 333 -10.50 21.71 18.79
CA SER A 333 -10.07 22.91 18.08
C SER A 333 -8.80 23.53 18.68
N GLY A 334 -8.02 24.22 17.86
CA GLY A 334 -6.74 24.80 18.28
C GLY A 334 -6.00 25.47 17.13
N SER A 335 -4.69 25.61 17.29
CA SER A 335 -3.80 26.21 16.30
C SER A 335 -2.50 25.41 16.17
N LEU A 336 -2.20 24.95 14.96
CA LEU A 336 -0.98 24.20 14.64
C LEU A 336 0.01 25.13 13.93
N LYS A 337 1.15 25.41 14.56
CA LYS A 337 2.28 26.07 13.90
C LYS A 337 3.22 25.00 13.34
N VAL A 338 3.57 25.10 12.06
CA VAL A 338 4.56 24.23 11.41
C VAL A 338 5.69 25.09 10.86
N THR A 339 6.92 24.65 11.08
CA THR A 339 8.14 25.33 10.63
C THR A 339 9.10 24.32 10.02
N MET A 340 9.61 24.64 8.83
CA MET A 340 10.65 23.91 8.12
C MET A 340 11.59 24.94 7.47
N GLY A 341 12.78 25.14 8.05
CA GLY A 341 13.72 26.13 7.56
C GLY A 341 13.12 27.55 7.57
N SER A 342 13.17 28.24 6.43
CA SER A 342 12.55 29.56 6.26
C SER A 342 11.03 29.52 6.06
N SER A 343 10.43 28.35 5.84
CA SER A 343 9.00 28.17 5.66
C SER A 343 8.31 28.01 7.01
N SER A 344 7.32 28.83 7.31
CA SER A 344 6.53 28.72 8.55
C SER A 344 5.09 29.17 8.31
N SER A 345 4.13 28.46 8.90
CA SER A 345 2.72 28.85 8.87
C SER A 345 2.00 28.38 10.13
N THR A 346 0.90 29.05 10.45
CA THR A 346 0.02 28.69 11.55
C THR A 346 -1.37 28.41 10.99
N PHE A 347 -1.90 27.24 11.30
CA PHE A 347 -3.17 26.75 10.78
C PHE A 347 -4.22 26.66 11.88
N SER A 348 -5.46 27.01 11.56
CA SER A 348 -6.61 26.71 12.43
C SER A 348 -6.89 25.22 12.41
N VAL A 349 -7.09 24.63 13.59
CA VAL A 349 -7.36 23.20 13.78
C VAL A 349 -8.77 23.01 14.30
N SER A 350 -9.43 21.97 13.82
CA SER A 350 -10.72 21.46 14.33
C SER A 350 -10.55 20.05 14.90
N ALA A 351 -11.49 19.59 15.72
CA ALA A 351 -11.53 18.18 16.12
C ALA A 351 -11.70 17.29 14.88
N GLY A 352 -11.00 16.16 14.83
CA GLY A 352 -11.00 15.25 13.67
C GLY A 352 -9.70 15.30 12.87
N VAL A 353 -9.77 14.85 11.61
CA VAL A 353 -8.64 14.84 10.69
C VAL A 353 -8.53 16.19 9.98
N ASN A 354 -7.37 16.83 10.09
CA ASN A 354 -7.05 18.09 9.42
C ASN A 354 -5.92 17.85 8.41
N LYS A 355 -5.98 18.49 7.25
CA LYS A 355 -5.00 18.36 6.16
C LYS A 355 -4.42 19.73 5.81
N PHE A 356 -3.10 19.88 5.90
CA PHE A 356 -2.39 21.12 5.62
C PHE A 356 -1.20 20.89 4.69
N THR A 357 -0.68 21.97 4.11
CA THR A 357 0.56 21.96 3.36
C THR A 357 1.44 23.13 3.76
N LEU A 358 2.75 22.96 3.62
CA LEU A 358 3.74 24.01 3.83
C LEU A 358 4.79 23.91 2.70
N PRO A 359 5.21 25.01 2.05
CA PRO A 359 6.30 24.95 1.08
C PRO A 359 7.57 24.34 1.69
N LEU A 360 8.22 23.43 0.97
CA LEU A 360 9.52 22.89 1.40
C LEU A 360 10.58 23.98 1.32
N ALA A 361 11.41 24.09 2.36
CA ALA A 361 12.54 25.00 2.41
C ALA A 361 13.74 24.33 3.08
N GLN A 362 14.95 24.80 2.76
CA GLN A 362 16.21 24.22 3.22
C GLN A 362 16.19 24.02 4.75
N ALA A 363 16.21 22.76 5.19
CA ALA A 363 16.06 22.40 6.60
C ALA A 363 16.58 20.99 6.88
N SER A 364 17.06 20.78 8.11
CA SER A 364 17.43 19.46 8.64
C SER A 364 16.37 18.88 9.59
N SER A 365 15.24 19.57 9.78
CA SER A 365 14.13 19.09 10.60
C SER A 365 12.84 19.87 10.31
N VAL A 366 11.72 19.30 10.74
CA VAL A 366 10.41 19.94 10.80
C VAL A 366 10.02 20.08 12.27
N THR A 367 9.51 21.25 12.66
CA THR A 367 8.93 21.49 13.98
C THR A 367 7.43 21.76 13.86
N THR A 368 6.65 21.12 14.73
CA THR A 368 5.20 21.25 14.82
C THR A 368 4.80 21.57 16.26
N VAL A 369 3.98 22.60 16.43
CA VAL A 369 3.52 23.05 17.75
C VAL A 369 2.00 23.20 17.71
N LEU A 370 1.29 22.32 18.40
CA LEU A 370 -0.16 22.43 18.57
C LEU A 370 -0.45 23.19 19.87
N THR A 371 -1.33 24.19 19.77
CA THR A 371 -1.80 24.98 20.90
C THR A 371 -3.33 24.95 20.98
N ARG A 372 -3.87 24.97 22.20
CA ARG A 372 -5.31 25.00 22.48
C ARG A 372 -5.55 25.92 23.67
N ASN A 373 -6.40 26.93 23.49
CA ASN A 373 -6.69 27.96 24.52
C ASN A 373 -5.42 28.63 25.09
N GLY A 374 -4.42 28.87 24.24
CA GLY A 374 -3.14 29.49 24.64
C GLY A 374 -2.13 28.55 25.32
N ALA A 375 -2.49 27.29 25.60
CA ALA A 375 -1.58 26.28 26.13
C ALA A 375 -1.01 25.39 25.02
N THR A 376 0.27 25.02 25.12
CA THR A 376 0.90 24.04 24.23
C THR A 376 0.37 22.63 24.56
N VAL A 377 -0.20 21.96 23.56
CA VAL A 377 -0.62 20.56 23.62
C VAL A 377 0.58 19.65 23.35
N PHE A 378 1.31 19.93 22.27
CA PHE A 378 2.58 19.29 21.98
C PHE A 378 3.54 20.27 21.28
N ASN A 379 4.83 19.98 21.40
CA ASN A 379 5.91 20.58 20.62
C ASN A 379 6.82 19.44 20.13
N PHE A 380 6.67 19.08 18.86
CA PHE A 380 7.33 17.94 18.25
C PHE A 380 8.28 18.39 17.14
N GLN A 381 9.52 17.96 17.23
CA GLN A 381 10.55 18.16 16.21
C GLN A 381 11.03 16.81 15.71
N SER A 382 11.14 16.63 14.39
CA SER A 382 11.72 15.45 13.77
C SER A 382 12.74 15.84 12.72
N ASP A 383 13.86 15.13 12.72
CA ASP A 383 14.94 15.18 11.72
C ASP A 383 14.78 14.13 10.61
N ALA A 384 13.75 13.29 10.65
CA ALA A 384 13.48 12.30 9.61
C ALA A 384 13.15 12.96 8.27
N VAL A 385 12.44 14.09 8.29
CA VAL A 385 12.10 14.87 7.08
C VAL A 385 13.07 16.05 6.96
N THR A 386 13.95 15.97 5.98
CA THR A 386 14.92 17.01 5.62
C THR A 386 14.68 17.48 4.19
N TYR A 387 15.16 18.68 3.86
CA TYR A 387 15.10 19.20 2.50
C TYR A 387 16.34 20.00 2.17
N THR A 388 16.93 19.71 1.01
CA THR A 388 18.00 20.50 0.42
C THR A 388 17.49 21.31 -0.78
N SER A 389 17.78 22.60 -0.79
CA SER A 389 17.59 23.45 -1.98
C SER A 389 18.73 23.28 -3.00
N GLY A 390 19.80 22.59 -2.63
CA GLY A 390 20.90 22.25 -3.51
C GLY A 390 20.60 21.05 -4.42
N ASN A 391 21.54 20.78 -5.32
CA ASN A 391 21.49 19.60 -6.18
C ASN A 391 21.92 18.35 -5.40
N PRO A 392 21.14 17.26 -5.42
CA PRO A 392 21.54 16.02 -4.80
C PRO A 392 22.63 15.31 -5.62
N SER A 393 23.30 14.32 -5.03
CA SER A 393 24.21 13.45 -5.77
C SER A 393 23.43 12.55 -6.75
N LYS A 394 22.38 11.90 -6.24
CA LYS A 394 21.41 11.10 -7.02
C LYS A 394 20.00 11.62 -6.81
N TYR A 395 19.15 11.45 -7.80
CA TYR A 395 17.73 11.74 -7.68
C TYR A 395 17.07 10.84 -6.63
N ASN A 396 16.15 11.41 -5.86
CA ASN A 396 15.30 10.66 -4.95
C ASN A 396 13.93 11.33 -4.78
N TRP A 397 12.89 10.67 -5.32
CA TRP A 397 11.49 11.08 -5.16
C TRP A 397 10.75 10.29 -4.08
N ASN A 398 11.44 9.42 -3.33
CA ASN A 398 10.84 8.77 -2.18
C ASN A 398 10.50 9.80 -1.11
N TYR A 399 9.45 9.55 -0.32
CA TYR A 399 9.04 10.46 0.74
C TYR A 399 9.69 10.11 2.06
N ALA A 400 10.36 11.07 2.66
CA ALA A 400 10.68 10.96 4.08
C ALA A 400 9.40 11.26 4.85
N ALA A 401 9.09 10.48 5.87
CA ALA A 401 7.91 10.68 6.70
C ALA A 401 8.26 10.68 8.20
N ALA A 402 7.44 11.36 8.99
CA ALA A 402 7.49 11.31 10.44
C ALA A 402 6.07 11.37 11.04
N ALA A 403 5.95 10.83 12.24
CA ALA A 403 4.76 10.98 13.08
C ALA A 403 5.17 11.39 14.50
N GLY A 404 4.34 12.19 15.17
CA GLY A 404 4.56 12.65 16.54
C GLY A 404 3.25 12.81 17.34
N PRO A 405 3.35 12.99 18.67
CA PRO A 405 2.22 13.15 19.59
C PRO A 405 1.34 14.39 19.33
#